data_AF-A0A528UZP5-F1
#
_entry.id   AF-A0A528UZP5-F1
#
_cell.length_a   1.000
_cell.length_b   1.000
_cell.length_c   1.000
_cell.angle_alpha   90.00
_cell.angle_beta   90.00
_cell.angle_gamma   90.00
#
_symmetry.space_group_name_H-M   'P 1'
#
loop_
_entity.id
_entity.type
_entity.pdbx_description
1 polymer ?
#
loop_
_entity_poly.entity_id
_entity_poly.type
_entity_poly.pdbx_seq_one_letter_code
_entity_poly.pdbx_strand_id
1 'polypeptide(L)' 'MSIITIEELPARLGGGKTLAGLDLGDKTIGVAVSDRGFAFAHPRPVIMRRKFSLDAAVLLALLEKENVGAVV' A
#
# COMPACT_ATOMS: atom_id res chain seq x y z
N MET A 1 12.81 3.82 -11.58
CA MET A 1 12.55 2.37 -11.48
C MET A 1 11.65 2.15 -10.27
N SER A 2 10.45 1.61 -10.47
CA SER A 2 9.40 1.48 -9.44
C SER A 2 9.44 0.15 -8.67
N ILE A 3 10.15 -0.84 -9.19
CA ILE A 3 10.39 -2.14 -8.55
C ILE A 3 11.84 -2.14 -8.06
N ILE A 4 12.03 -2.44 -6.78
CA ILE A 4 13.31 -2.48 -6.07
C ILE A 4 13.33 -3.70 -5.14
N THR A 5 14.49 -4.10 -4.66
CA THR A 5 14.57 -5.13 -3.61
C THR A 5 14.21 -4.54 -2.25
N ILE A 6 13.81 -5.38 -1.29
CA ILE A 6 13.39 -4.91 0.04
C ILE A 6 14.54 -4.26 0.81
N GLU A 7 15.78 -4.68 0.54
CA GLU A 7 17.00 -4.12 1.14
C GLU A 7 17.27 -2.69 0.70
N GLU A 8 16.82 -2.30 -0.50
CA GLU A 8 16.95 -0.93 -1.02
C GLU A 8 15.90 0.04 -0.45
N LEU A 9 14.81 -0.50 0.10
CA LEU A 9 13.63 0.25 0.50
C LEU A 9 13.89 1.27 1.63
N PRO A 10 14.63 0.94 2.72
CA PRO A 10 14.88 1.89 3.81
C PRO A 10 15.55 3.19 3.34
N ALA A 11 16.49 3.10 2.40
CA ALA A 11 17.18 4.28 1.86
C ALA A 11 16.28 5.18 1.01
N ARG A 12 15.13 4.66 0.53
CA ARG A 12 14.18 5.39 -0.31
C ARG A 12 12.93 5.87 0.44
N LEU A 13 12.68 5.33 1.63
CA LEU A 13 11.60 5.75 2.53
C LEU A 13 12.02 6.99 3.36
N GLY A 14 11.85 8.17 2.78
CA GLY A 14 12.01 9.44 3.51
C GLY A 14 10.72 9.93 4.17
N GLY A 15 10.85 10.79 5.18
CA GLY A 15 9.75 11.66 5.64
C GLY A 15 8.64 11.00 6.47
N GLY A 16 8.88 9.83 7.06
CA GLY A 16 7.88 9.09 7.85
C GLY A 16 6.69 8.61 7.02
N LYS A 17 6.98 8.20 5.78
CA LYS A 17 6.08 7.44 4.92
C LYS A 17 5.79 6.06 5.50
N THR A 18 4.60 5.55 5.22
CA THR A 18 4.15 4.22 5.64
C THR A 18 4.38 3.20 4.53
N LEU A 19 4.22 1.92 4.86
CA LEU A 19 4.22 0.81 3.91
C LEU A 19 2.82 0.22 3.78
N ALA A 20 2.42 -0.11 2.56
CA ALA A 20 1.20 -0.87 2.34
C ALA A 20 1.52 -2.30 1.91
N GLY A 21 0.79 -3.27 2.43
CA GLY A 21 0.73 -4.64 1.90
C GLY A 21 -0.56 -4.82 1.10
N LEU A 22 -0.47 -5.45 -0.06
CA LEU A 22 -1.64 -5.83 -0.88
C LEU A 22 -1.88 -7.33 -0.85
N ASP A 23 -3.15 -7.70 -0.68
CA ASP A 23 -3.64 -9.07 -0.82
C ASP A 23 -4.64 -9.11 -1.99
N LEU A 24 -4.18 -9.64 -3.13
CA LEU A 24 -4.96 -9.68 -4.36
C LEU A 24 -5.80 -10.94 -4.43
N GLY A 25 -7.10 -10.82 -4.16
CA GLY A 25 -8.10 -11.86 -4.39
C GLY A 25 -8.87 -11.67 -5.69
N ASP A 26 -9.62 -12.68 -6.10
CA ASP A 26 -10.43 -12.63 -7.33
C ASP A 26 -11.56 -11.60 -7.27
N LYS A 27 -12.10 -11.35 -6.07
CA LYS A 27 -13.24 -10.44 -5.85
C LYS A 27 -12.90 -9.20 -5.03
N THR A 28 -11.79 -9.24 -4.30
CA THR A 28 -11.45 -8.25 -3.29
C THR A 28 -9.95 -7.96 -3.32
N ILE A 29 -9.58 -6.75 -2.96
CA ILE A 29 -8.20 -6.38 -2.68
C ILE A 29 -8.13 -6.00 -1.20
N GLY A 30 -7.45 -6.82 -0.43
CA GLY A 30 -7.08 -6.51 0.95
C GLY A 30 -5.95 -5.48 0.94
N VAL A 31 -6.02 -4.51 1.87
CA VAL A 31 -4.96 -3.53 2.06
C VAL A 31 -4.67 -3.43 3.56
N ALA A 32 -3.41 -3.54 3.94
CA ALA A 32 -2.93 -3.23 5.28
C ALA A 32 -1.85 -2.16 5.20
N VAL A 33 -1.81 -1.24 6.15
CA VAL A 33 -0.83 -0.15 6.18
C VAL A 33 -0.07 -0.16 7.49
N SER A 34 1.24 0.00 7.43
CA SER A 34 2.11 0.09 8.59
C SER A 34 1.88 1.37 9.38
N ASP A 35 2.19 1.35 10.66
CA ASP A 35 2.50 2.59 11.37
C ASP A 35 3.83 3.20 10.87
N ARG A 36 4.15 4.42 11.33
CA ARG A 36 5.36 5.15 10.92
C ARG A 36 6.65 4.50 11.40
N GLY A 37 6.59 3.68 12.45
CA GLY A 37 7.73 2.94 13.00
C GLY A 37 7.93 1.56 12.36
N PHE A 38 7.04 1.16 11.43
CA PHE A 38 7.04 -0.16 10.81
C PHE A 38 6.92 -1.33 11.81
N ALA A 39 6.32 -1.09 12.98
CA ALA A 39 6.14 -2.08 14.05
C ALA A 39 4.82 -2.85 13.92
N PHE A 40 3.78 -2.23 13.36
CA PHE A 40 2.43 -2.79 13.27
C PHE A 40 1.80 -2.53 11.91
N ALA A 41 1.19 -3.55 11.33
CA ALA A 41 0.34 -3.42 10.16
C ALA A 41 -1.14 -3.38 10.59
N HIS A 42 -1.85 -2.35 10.14
CA HIS A 42 -3.26 -2.15 10.46
C HIS A 42 -4.11 -2.36 9.21
N PRO A 43 -5.21 -3.13 9.28
CA PRO A 43 -6.08 -3.33 8.13
C PRO A 43 -6.72 -2.01 7.70
N ARG A 44 -7.03 -1.90 6.42
CA ARG A 44 -7.86 -0.84 5.82
C ARG A 44 -9.11 -1.46 5.20
N PRO A 45 -10.14 -0.66 4.89
CA PRO A 45 -11.34 -1.17 4.23
C PRO A 45 -10.98 -1.94 2.96
N VAL A 46 -11.57 -3.13 2.82
CA VAL A 46 -11.37 -3.99 1.65
C VAL A 46 -11.95 -3.31 0.41
N ILE A 47 -11.19 -3.32 -0.69
CA ILE A 47 -11.65 -2.81 -1.97
C ILE A 47 -12.36 -3.95 -2.71
N MET A 48 -13.66 -3.77 -2.99
CA MET A 48 -14.41 -4.69 -3.84
C MET A 48 -14.01 -4.47 -5.30
N ARG A 49 -13.48 -5.51 -5.97
CA ARG A 49 -13.03 -5.40 -7.36
C ARG A 49 -14.20 -5.14 -8.30
N ARG A 50 -13.98 -4.25 -9.26
CA ARG A 50 -14.95 -3.90 -10.30
C ARG A 50 -14.24 -3.86 -11.65
N LYS A 51 -13.80 -2.68 -12.07
CA LYS A 51 -12.99 -2.47 -13.27
C LYS A 51 -11.63 -1.99 -12.81
N PHE A 52 -10.56 -2.50 -13.43
CA PHE A 52 -9.18 -2.18 -13.06
C PHE A 52 -8.95 -0.67 -12.84
N SER A 53 -9.39 0.18 -13.76
CA SER A 53 -9.20 1.64 -13.64
C SER A 53 -9.90 2.25 -12.42
N LEU A 54 -11.08 1.72 -12.04
CA LEU A 54 -11.80 2.17 -10.84
C LEU A 54 -11.11 1.67 -9.58
N ASP A 55 -10.71 0.40 -9.58
CA ASP A 55 -10.04 -0.23 -8.45
C ASP A 55 -8.68 0.45 -8.18
N ALA A 56 -7.93 0.75 -9.24
CA ALA A 56 -6.66 1.47 -9.18
C ALA A 56 -6.85 2.90 -8.67
N ALA A 57 -7.90 3.62 -9.10
CA ALA A 57 -8.18 4.96 -8.60
C ALA A 57 -8.49 4.96 -7.10
N VAL A 58 -9.29 4.00 -6.63
CA VAL A 58 -9.59 3.82 -5.20
C VAL A 58 -8.32 3.48 -4.42
N LEU A 59 -7.50 2.56 -4.94
CA LEU A 59 -6.25 2.18 -4.32
C LEU A 59 -5.29 3.38 -4.21
N LEU A 60 -5.07 4.12 -5.29
CA LEU A 60 -4.18 5.29 -5.30
C LEU A 60 -4.62 6.34 -4.28
N ALA A 61 -5.93 6.64 -4.21
CA ALA A 61 -6.46 7.57 -3.22
C ALA A 61 -6.24 7.10 -1.77
N LEU A 62 -6.35 5.79 -1.52
CA LEU A 62 -6.05 5.21 -0.20
C LEU A 62 -4.56 5.34 0.12
N LEU A 63 -3.67 4.99 -0.82
CA LEU A 63 -2.22 5.06 -0.62
C LEU A 63 -1.75 6.50 -0.37
N GLU A 64 -2.32 7.47 -1.08
CA GLU A 64 -2.03 8.90 -0.88
C GLU A 64 -2.49 9.37 0.50
N LYS A 65 -3.74 9.06 0.89
CA LYS A 65 -4.29 9.41 2.21
C LYS A 65 -3.44 8.89 3.37
N GLU A 66 -2.90 7.69 3.22
CA GLU A 66 -2.11 7.00 4.24
C GLU A 66 -0.62 7.36 4.20
N ASN A 67 -0.21 8.28 3.31
CA ASN A 67 1.18 8.68 3.06
C ASN A 67 2.09 7.48 2.78
N VAL A 68 1.62 6.54 1.94
CA VAL A 68 2.38 5.34 1.61
C VAL A 68 3.56 5.68 0.71
N GLY A 69 4.72 5.16 1.05
CA GLY A 69 5.97 5.33 0.29
C GLY A 69 6.31 4.16 -0.61
N ALA A 70 5.86 2.96 -0.25
CA ALA A 70 6.02 1.75 -1.04
C ALA A 70 4.95 0.72 -0.73
N VAL A 71 4.77 -0.19 -1.67
CA VAL A 71 3.78 -1.27 -1.61
C VAL A 71 4.52 -2.60 -1.73
N VAL A 72 4.12 -3.57 -0.90
CA VAL A 72 4.60 -4.96 -0.91
C VAL A 72 3.48 -5.88 -1.37
#